data_AF-A0A926NLH6-F1
#
_entry.id   AF-A0A926NLH6-F1
#
_cell.length_a   1.000
_cell.length_b   1.000
_cell.length_c   1.000
_cell.angle_alpha   90.00
_cell.angle_beta   90.00
_cell.angle_gamma   90.00
#
_symmetry.space_group_name_H-M   'P 1'
#
loop_
_entity.id
_entity.type
_entity.pdbx_description
1 polymer ?
#
loop_
_entity_poly.entity_id
_entity_poly.type
_entity_poly.pdbx_seq_one_letter_code
_entity_poly.pdbx_strand_id
1 'polypeptide(L)'
;MTIKLTYQQAVALKEVFDKVIIPEVPYDMAESPLKDIMTSVYKKLRARLEAKKKDGYSISLTDIEGKAYYLYFQNRHLGTGWTYEENLITQQINLLDKTYA
;
A
#
# COMPACT_ATOMS: atom_id res chain seq x y z
N MET A 1 6.24 -9.10 -7.06
CA MET A 1 5.78 -7.96 -7.89
C MET A 1 6.43 -6.66 -7.41
N THR A 2 6.60 -5.65 -8.25
CA THR A 2 7.18 -4.36 -7.85
C THR A 2 6.22 -3.21 -8.13
N ILE A 3 5.87 -2.44 -7.10
CA ILE A 3 5.14 -1.18 -7.24
C ILE A 3 6.17 -0.08 -7.50
N LYS A 4 6.12 0.52 -8.68
CA LYS A 4 6.99 1.64 -9.04
C LYS A 4 6.42 2.93 -8.49
N LEU A 5 7.24 3.68 -7.74
CA LEU A 5 6.82 4.91 -7.08
C LEU A 5 7.84 6.02 -7.32
N THR A 6 7.34 7.22 -7.62
CA THR A 6 8.11 8.46 -7.43
C THR A 6 8.20 8.78 -5.94
N TYR A 7 9.05 9.76 -5.58
CA TYR A 7 9.15 10.21 -4.19
C TYR A 7 7.80 10.67 -3.64
N GLN A 8 7.10 11.54 -4.38
CA GLN A 8 5.82 12.09 -3.98
C GLN A 8 4.78 10.99 -3.80
N GLN A 9 4.73 10.01 -4.70
CA GLN A 9 3.83 8.86 -4.59
C GLN A 9 4.14 8.00 -3.38
N ALA A 10 5.42 7.76 -3.09
CA ALA A 10 5.83 7.00 -1.91
C ALA A 10 5.49 7.73 -0.61
N VAL A 11 5.68 9.06 -0.55
CA VAL A 11 5.28 9.88 0.60
C VAL A 11 3.76 9.87 0.79
N ALA A 12 3.00 10.07 -0.29
CA ALA A 12 1.54 10.05 -0.26
C ALA A 12 1.00 8.68 0.18
N LEU A 13 1.55 7.59 -0.36
CA LEU A 13 1.20 6.24 0.09
C LEU A 13 1.55 6.03 1.56
N LYS A 14 2.72 6.49 2.02
CA LYS A 14 3.11 6.40 3.44
C LYS A 14 2.11 7.15 4.32
N GLU A 15 1.64 8.31 3.89
CA GLU A 15 0.65 9.10 4.63
C GLU A 15 -0.69 8.37 4.78
N VAL A 16 -1.16 7.66 3.74
CA VAL A 16 -2.32 6.77 3.84
C VAL A 16 -2.08 5.68 4.89
N PHE A 17 -0.92 5.04 4.85
CA PHE A 17 -0.59 4.02 5.85
C PHE A 17 -0.61 4.60 7.27
N ASP A 18 0.04 5.74 7.49
CA ASP A 18 0.17 6.38 8.79
C ASP A 18 -1.17 6.85 9.37
N LYS A 19 -2.04 7.41 8.53
CA LYS A 19 -3.28 8.07 8.98
C LYS A 19 -4.51 7.17 8.93
N VAL A 20 -4.51 6.16 8.06
CA VAL A 20 -5.69 5.31 7.81
C VAL A 20 -5.41 3.88 8.23
N ILE A 21 -4.37 3.26 7.68
CA ILE A 21 -4.19 1.80 7.75
C ILE A 21 -3.66 1.35 9.11
N ILE A 22 -2.60 1.98 9.60
CA ILE A 22 -1.95 1.59 10.86
C ILE A 22 -2.84 1.90 12.07
N PRO A 23 -3.53 3.06 12.16
CA PRO A 23 -4.38 3.37 13.31
C PRO A 23 -5.68 2.59 13.37
N GLU A 24 -6.20 2.10 12.24
CA GLU A 24 -7.44 1.32 12.21
C GLU A 24 -7.32 0.09 13.11
N VAL A 25 -8.38 -0.33 13.78
CA VAL A 25 -8.39 -1.58 14.56
C VAL A 25 -9.04 -2.68 13.71
N PRO A 26 -8.45 -3.89 13.59
CA PRO A 26 -9.11 -4.99 12.89
C PRO A 26 -10.52 -5.22 13.43
N TYR A 27 -11.51 -5.35 12.55
CA TYR A 27 -12.88 -5.57 12.95
C TYR A 27 -13.08 -6.97 13.54
N ASP A 28 -12.36 -7.96 12.99
CA ASP A 28 -12.41 -9.35 13.44
C ASP A 28 -11.04 -10.05 13.37
N MET A 29 -11.00 -11.30 13.86
CA MET A 29 -9.78 -12.12 13.84
C MET A 29 -9.33 -12.50 12.42
N ALA A 30 -10.22 -12.47 11.43
CA ALA A 30 -9.86 -12.77 10.05
C ALA A 30 -9.17 -11.59 9.35
N GLU A 31 -9.45 -10.36 9.78
CA GLU A 31 -8.80 -9.14 9.30
C GLU A 31 -7.43 -8.90 9.95
N SER A 32 -7.18 -9.44 11.14
CA SER A 32 -5.89 -9.31 11.83
C SER A 32 -4.69 -9.77 10.99
N PRO A 33 -4.69 -10.97 10.35
CA PRO A 33 -3.62 -11.40 9.45
C PRO A 33 -3.42 -10.48 8.24
N LEU A 34 -4.52 -9.96 7.67
CA LEU A 34 -4.45 -9.00 6.56
C LEU A 34 -3.68 -7.75 7.00
N LYS A 35 -3.97 -7.24 8.19
CA LYS A 35 -3.31 -6.07 8.75
C LYS A 35 -1.84 -6.30 9.09
N ASP A 36 -1.47 -7.49 9.56
CA ASP A 36 -0.07 -7.87 9.77
C ASP A 36 0.73 -7.83 8.46
N ILE A 37 0.14 -8.33 7.38
CA ILE A 37 0.75 -8.28 6.04
C ILE A 37 0.86 -6.84 5.55
N MET A 38 -0.19 -6.02 5.71
CA MET A 38 -0.14 -4.59 5.37
C MET A 38 0.93 -3.85 6.17
N THR A 39 1.16 -4.22 7.43
CA THR A 39 2.25 -3.69 8.25
C THR A 39 3.63 -4.07 7.71
N SER A 40 3.80 -5.28 7.15
CA SER A 40 5.02 -5.67 6.43
C SER A 40 5.25 -4.77 5.21
N VAL A 41 4.21 -4.52 4.41
CA VAL A 41 4.28 -3.61 3.24
C VAL A 41 4.68 -2.21 3.68
N TYR A 42 4.07 -1.69 4.75
CA TYR A 42 4.41 -0.39 5.32
C TYR A 42 5.88 -0.29 5.73
N LYS A 43 6.42 -1.30 6.42
CA LYS A 43 7.83 -1.34 6.84
C LYS A 43 8.78 -1.25 5.63
N LYS A 44 8.44 -1.93 4.52
CA LYS A 44 9.22 -1.84 3.27
C LYS A 44 9.19 -0.45 2.66
N LEU A 45 8.02 0.17 2.61
CA LEU A 45 7.85 1.53 2.10
C LEU A 45 8.64 2.53 2.94
N ARG A 46 8.54 2.44 4.26
CA ARG A 46 9.27 3.30 5.20
C ARG A 46 10.79 3.14 5.04
N ALA A 47 11.29 1.91 5.02
CA ALA A 47 12.71 1.65 4.80
C ALA A 47 13.22 2.23 3.47
N ARG A 48 12.39 2.20 2.41
CA ARG A 48 12.73 2.80 1.12
C ARG A 48 12.81 4.31 1.17
N LEU A 49 11.87 4.98 1.83
CA LEU A 49 11.89 6.43 2.00
C LEU A 49 13.07 6.91 2.85
N GLU A 50 13.43 6.17 3.90
CA GLU A 50 14.55 6.48 4.79
C GLU A 50 15.92 6.27 4.11
N ALA A 51 16.04 5.28 3.21
CA ALA A 51 17.31 4.92 2.61
C ALA A 51 17.87 5.94 1.59
N LYS A 52 17.12 6.98 1.19
CA LYS A 52 17.53 8.05 0.24
C LYS A 52 18.31 7.55 -0.99
N LYS A 53 17.99 6.37 -1.53
CA LYS A 53 18.76 5.72 -2.60
C LYS A 53 18.47 6.31 -3.99
N LYS A 54 19.48 6.24 -4.88
CA LYS A 54 19.38 6.59 -6.32
C LYS A 54 18.41 5.71 -7.11
N ASP A 55 18.12 4.49 -6.64
CA ASP A 55 17.33 3.48 -7.37
C ASP A 55 15.80 3.70 -7.34
N GLY A 56 15.35 4.89 -6.91
CA GLY A 56 13.95 5.25 -6.80
C GLY A 56 13.24 4.69 -5.56
N TYR A 57 11.93 4.92 -5.48
CA TYR A 57 11.12 4.64 -4.29
C TYR A 57 10.24 3.39 -4.43
N SER A 58 10.55 2.57 -5.44
CA SER A 58 9.79 1.36 -5.74
C SER A 58 9.91 0.33 -4.62
N ILE A 59 8.80 -0.35 -4.30
CA ILE A 59 8.74 -1.43 -3.31
C ILE A 59 8.45 -2.76 -3.99
N SER A 60 9.16 -3.80 -3.57
CA SER A 60 8.92 -5.17 -4.04
C SER A 60 8.06 -5.92 -3.03
N LEU A 61 6.92 -6.38 -3.51
CA LEU A 61 5.95 -7.20 -2.80
C LEU A 61 6.15 -8.68 -3.12
N THR A 62 6.05 -9.53 -2.12
CA THR A 62 5.81 -10.96 -2.30
C THR A 62 4.41 -11.19 -2.89
N ASP A 63 4.13 -12.41 -3.34
CA ASP A 63 2.80 -12.78 -3.83
C ASP A 63 1.71 -12.53 -2.77
N ILE A 64 1.96 -12.97 -1.53
CA ILE A 64 1.05 -12.77 -0.39
C ILE A 64 0.83 -11.28 -0.09
N GLU A 65 1.89 -10.48 -0.10
CA GLU A 65 1.78 -9.03 0.13
C GLU A 65 1.02 -8.33 -0.99
N GLY A 66 1.22 -8.72 -2.24
CA GLY A 66 0.49 -8.15 -3.36
C GLY A 66 -1.01 -8.48 -3.31
N LYS A 67 -1.36 -9.72 -2.95
CA LYS A 67 -2.75 -10.13 -2.74
C LYS A 67 -3.38 -9.38 -1.58
N ALA A 68 -2.69 -9.28 -0.44
CA ALA A 68 -3.15 -8.52 0.72
C ALA A 68 -3.37 -7.03 0.37
N TYR A 69 -2.42 -6.41 -0.32
CA TYR A 69 -2.52 -5.03 -0.78
C TYR A 69 -3.76 -4.83 -1.67
N TYR A 70 -3.94 -5.71 -2.66
CA TYR A 70 -5.09 -5.69 -3.54
C TYR A 70 -6.40 -5.83 -2.76
N LEU A 71 -6.52 -6.87 -1.93
CA LEU A 71 -7.72 -7.16 -1.14
C LEU A 71 -8.09 -6.03 -0.19
N TYR A 72 -7.09 -5.39 0.44
CA TYR A 72 -7.30 -4.27 1.36
C TYR A 72 -7.87 -3.06 0.62
N PHE A 73 -7.29 -2.68 -0.51
CA PHE A 73 -7.66 -1.43 -1.18
C PHE A 73 -8.82 -1.54 -2.19
N GLN A 74 -9.06 -2.71 -2.79
CA GLN A 74 -10.13 -2.86 -3.80
C GLN A 74 -11.53 -2.48 -3.28
N ASN A 75 -11.77 -2.62 -1.97
CA ASN A 75 -13.07 -2.40 -1.33
C ASN A 75 -13.09 -1.15 -0.44
N ARG A 76 -12.07 -0.30 -0.52
CA ARG A 76 -11.92 0.86 0.38
C ARG A 76 -11.97 2.17 -0.40
N HIS A 77 -12.86 3.04 0.05
CA HIS A 77 -12.88 4.44 -0.36
C HIS A 77 -12.20 5.27 0.74
N LEU A 78 -11.18 6.07 0.37
CA LEU A 78 -10.44 6.87 1.36
C LEU A 78 -11.15 8.19 1.68
N GLY A 79 -12.07 8.62 0.81
CA GLY A 79 -12.87 9.83 0.97
C GLY A 79 -12.29 11.04 0.24
N THR A 80 -13.06 12.13 0.22
CA THR A 80 -12.79 13.31 -0.63
C THR A 80 -11.46 14.02 -0.36
N GLY A 81 -10.92 13.91 0.86
CA GLY A 81 -9.62 14.48 1.24
C GLY A 81 -8.40 13.76 0.66
N TRP A 82 -8.58 12.59 0.04
CA TRP A 82 -7.51 11.68 -0.37
C TRP A 82 -7.48 11.42 -1.88
N THR A 83 -8.02 12.35 -2.68
CA THR A 83 -8.24 12.14 -4.12
C THR A 83 -6.95 11.78 -4.87
N TYR A 84 -5.80 12.36 -4.49
CA TYR A 84 -4.53 12.04 -5.13
C TYR A 84 -4.06 10.62 -4.80
N GLU A 85 -4.12 10.26 -3.53
CA GLU A 85 -3.73 8.96 -2.99
C GLU A 85 -4.63 7.85 -3.53
N GLU A 86 -5.93 8.10 -3.59
CA GLU A 86 -6.92 7.15 -4.10
C GLU A 86 -6.70 6.87 -5.59
N ASN A 87 -6.41 7.90 -6.40
CA ASN A 87 -6.05 7.70 -7.80
C ASN A 87 -4.74 6.90 -7.96
N LEU A 88 -3.73 7.20 -7.14
CA LEU A 88 -2.47 6.46 -7.11
C LEU A 88 -2.69 4.98 -6.76
N ILE A 89 -3.45 4.70 -5.70
CA ILE A 89 -3.76 3.34 -5.24
C ILE A 89 -4.60 2.61 -6.29
N THR A 90 -5.56 3.29 -6.91
CA THR A 90 -6.39 2.74 -7.99
C THR A 90 -5.52 2.26 -9.16
N GLN A 91 -4.49 3.01 -9.54
CA GLN A 91 -3.56 2.57 -10.58
C GLN A 91 -2.76 1.32 -10.16
N GLN A 92 -2.42 1.21 -8.87
CA GLN A 92 -1.67 0.07 -8.33
C GLN A 92 -2.55 -1.18 -8.25
N ILE A 93 -3.80 -1.07 -7.78
CA ILE A 93 -4.74 -2.20 -7.74
C ILE A 93 -5.08 -2.68 -9.15
N ASN A 94 -5.24 -1.79 -10.14
CA ASN A 94 -5.48 -2.18 -11.53
C ASN A 94 -4.30 -2.94 -12.16
N LEU A 95 -3.07 -2.65 -11.72
CA LEU A 95 -1.89 -3.40 -12.13
C LEU A 95 -1.85 -4.79 -11.47
N LEU A 96 -2.23 -4.86 -10.19
CA LEU A 96 -2.31 -6.11 -9.41
C LEU A 96 -3.42 -7.01 -9.94
N ASP A 97 -4.58 -6.46 -10.29
CA ASP A 97 -5.72 -7.18 -10.86
C ASP A 97 -5.30 -7.92 -12.13
N LYS A 98 -4.65 -7.24 -13.09
CA LYS A 98 -4.10 -7.88 -14.30
C LYS A 98 -3.07 -8.99 -14.04
N THR A 99 -2.49 -9.03 -12.84
CA THR A 99 -1.48 -10.03 -12.46
C THR A 99 -2.13 -11.24 -11.75
N TYR A 100 -3.29 -11.05 -11.14
CA TYR A 100 -3.98 -12.07 -10.33
C TYR A 100 -5.32 -12.56 -10.91
N ALA A 101 -5.90 -11.83 -11.87
CA ALA A 101 -7.04 -12.23 -12.69
C ALA A 101 -6.59 -13.12 -13.85
#